data_AF-A0A5J5HVX3-F1
#
_entry.id   AF-A0A5J5HVX3-F1
#
_cell.length_a   1.000
_cell.length_b   1.000
_cell.length_c   1.000
_cell.angle_alpha   90.00
_cell.angle_beta   90.00
_cell.angle_gamma   90.00
#
_symmetry.space_group_name_H-M   'P 1'
#
loop_
_entity.id
_entity.type
_entity.pdbx_description
1 polymer ?
#
loop_
_entity_poly.entity_id
_entity_poly.type
_entity_poly.pdbx_seq_one_letter_code
_entity_poly.pdbx_strand_id
1 'polypeptide(L)'
;MNIKTFVRLYQDFLQESEQKGWKVEVLIEEFGNYLASIKNNEGIEVQFFIELDLENSEKLNDTTKQGNLNYGVIRQKGEGDLFAKEVLEAFHQYWAKHSLKQKNFIIYKR
;
A
#
# COMPACT_ATOMS: atom_id res chain seq x y z
N MET A 1 -9.08 8.18 -0.56
CA MET A 1 -9.27 7.07 -1.51
C MET A 1 -10.57 6.33 -1.14
N ASN A 2 -11.27 5.65 -2.06
CA ASN A 2 -12.40 4.78 -1.68
C ASN A 2 -11.93 3.35 -1.36
N ILE A 3 -12.72 2.60 -0.59
CA ILE A 3 -12.32 1.25 -0.12
C ILE A 3 -12.05 0.26 -1.27
N LYS A 4 -12.79 0.33 -2.38
CA LYS A 4 -12.58 -0.57 -3.53
C LYS A 4 -11.24 -0.30 -4.22
N THR A 5 -10.86 0.97 -4.35
CA THR A 5 -9.55 1.36 -4.89
C THR A 5 -8.43 0.93 -3.95
N PHE A 6 -8.64 1.06 -2.64
CA PHE A 6 -7.67 0.62 -1.63
C PHE A 6 -7.44 -0.90 -1.64
N VAL A 7 -8.52 -1.70 -1.66
CA VAL A 7 -8.39 -3.18 -1.71
C VAL A 7 -7.64 -3.63 -2.96
N ARG A 8 -7.98 -3.05 -4.13
CA ARG A 8 -7.26 -3.35 -5.38
C ARG A 8 -5.79 -3.00 -5.30
N LEU A 9 -5.47 -1.83 -4.75
CA LEU A 9 -4.11 -1.38 -4.59
C LEU A 9 -3.26 -2.38 -3.79
N TYR A 10 -3.78 -2.83 -2.66
CA TYR A 10 -3.12 -3.80 -1.81
C TYR A 10 -2.93 -5.13 -2.53
N GLN A 11 -4.00 -5.69 -3.11
CA GLN A 11 -3.97 -6.99 -3.78
C GLN A 11 -3.02 -6.99 -4.99
N ASP A 12 -3.06 -5.95 -5.81
CA ASP A 12 -2.18 -5.81 -6.98
C ASP A 12 -0.70 -5.71 -6.55
N PHE A 13 -0.40 -4.98 -5.47
CA PHE A 13 0.96 -4.89 -4.95
C PHE A 13 1.47 -6.24 -4.42
N LEU A 14 0.63 -6.99 -3.71
CA LEU A 14 0.98 -8.35 -3.27
C LEU A 14 1.25 -9.27 -4.46
N GLN A 15 0.44 -9.18 -5.51
CA GLN A 15 0.65 -9.96 -6.72
C GLN A 15 1.96 -9.58 -7.44
N GLU A 16 2.29 -8.28 -7.53
CA GLU A 16 3.58 -7.84 -8.08
C GLU A 16 4.77 -8.33 -7.23
N SER A 17 4.58 -8.43 -5.92
CA SER A 17 5.58 -9.00 -4.99
C SER A 17 5.83 -10.48 -5.26
N GLU A 18 4.77 -11.26 -5.48
CA GLU A 18 4.89 -12.68 -5.87
C GLU A 18 5.60 -12.84 -7.22
N GLN A 19 5.27 -12.00 -8.21
CA GLN A 19 5.94 -12.00 -9.52
C GLN A 19 7.43 -11.64 -9.44
N LYS A 20 7.83 -10.87 -8.43
CA LYS A 20 9.24 -10.57 -8.11
C LYS A 20 9.96 -11.75 -7.45
N GLY A 21 9.23 -12.82 -7.12
CA GLY A 21 9.75 -14.02 -6.47
C GLY A 21 9.70 -13.97 -4.94
N TRP A 22 9.02 -12.98 -4.35
CA TRP A 22 8.80 -12.98 -2.91
C TRP A 22 7.63 -13.88 -2.55
N LYS A 23 7.70 -14.53 -1.39
CA LYS A 23 6.56 -15.27 -0.84
C LYS A 23 5.71 -14.31 -0.02
N VAL A 24 4.41 -14.33 -0.24
CA VAL A 24 3.46 -13.45 0.44
C VAL A 24 2.47 -14.31 1.22
N GLU A 25 2.19 -13.93 2.46
CA GLU A 25 1.14 -14.52 3.29
C GLU A 25 0.30 -13.40 3.89
N VAL A 26 -0.99 -13.38 3.57
CA VAL A 26 -1.92 -12.39 4.11
C VAL A 26 -2.27 -12.78 5.55
N LEU A 27 -2.02 -11.87 6.49
CA LEU A 27 -2.23 -12.08 7.93
C LEU A 27 -3.51 -11.42 8.43
N ILE A 28 -3.83 -10.22 7.94
CA ILE A 28 -5.01 -9.44 8.35
C ILE A 28 -5.60 -8.74 7.12
N GLU A 29 -6.93 -8.81 6.96
CA GLU A 29 -7.72 -8.02 5.99
C GLU A 29 -9.04 -7.56 6.64
N GLU A 30 -8.98 -6.57 7.53
CA GLU A 30 -10.16 -6.17 8.31
C GLU A 30 -10.34 -4.65 8.34
N PHE A 31 -11.54 -4.19 7.98
CA PHE A 31 -11.99 -2.79 8.13
C PHE A 31 -11.03 -1.70 7.63
N GLY A 32 -10.28 -1.98 6.56
CA GLY A 32 -9.31 -1.04 6.01
C GLY A 32 -7.91 -1.14 6.63
N ASN A 33 -7.65 -2.11 7.51
CA ASN A 33 -6.34 -2.46 8.04
C ASN A 33 -5.88 -3.79 7.44
N TYR A 34 -4.76 -3.77 6.74
CA TYR A 34 -4.27 -4.90 5.96
C TYR A 34 -2.81 -5.16 6.32
N LEU A 35 -2.46 -6.43 6.50
CA LEU A 35 -1.13 -6.87 6.91
C LEU A 35 -0.77 -8.13 6.14
N ALA A 36 0.40 -8.12 5.49
CA ALA A 36 0.97 -9.31 4.87
C ALA A 36 2.38 -9.56 5.41
N SER A 37 2.72 -10.82 5.64
CA SER A 37 4.11 -11.27 5.72
C SER A 37 4.67 -11.40 4.30
N ILE A 38 5.87 -10.87 4.09
CA ILE A 38 6.60 -10.93 2.82
C ILE A 38 7.98 -11.50 3.12
N LYS A 39 8.36 -12.55 2.39
CA LYS A 39 9.62 -13.26 2.55
C LYS A 39 10.43 -13.28 1.26
N ASN A 40 11.70 -12.89 1.32
CA ASN A 40 12.59 -12.95 0.15
C ASN A 40 13.16 -14.36 -0.09
N ASN A 41 13.93 -14.51 -1.16
CA ASN A 41 14.58 -15.78 -1.53
C ASN A 41 15.64 -16.25 -0.52
N GLU A 42 16.17 -15.35 0.31
CA GLU A 42 17.15 -15.65 1.35
C GLU A 42 16.47 -16.10 2.66
N GLY A 43 15.13 -16.08 2.72
CA GLY A 43 14.36 -16.43 3.90
C GLY A 43 14.20 -15.29 4.91
N ILE A 44 14.60 -14.07 4.56
CA ILE A 44 14.36 -12.87 5.38
C ILE A 44 12.90 -12.48 5.25
N GLU A 45 12.27 -12.24 6.40
CA GLU A 45 10.84 -11.96 6.51
C GLU A 45 10.58 -10.58 7.11
N VAL A 46 9.64 -9.86 6.52
CA VAL A 46 9.14 -8.57 6.99
C VAL A 46 7.62 -8.54 6.87
N GLN A 47 6.95 -7.66 7.60
CA GLN A 47 5.50 -7.49 7.49
C GLN A 47 5.18 -6.15 6.86
N PHE A 48 4.48 -6.15 5.73
CA PHE A 48 3.96 -4.95 5.10
C PHE A 48 2.55 -4.66 5.63
N PHE A 49 2.35 -3.45 6.16
CA PHE A 49 1.04 -2.99 6.60
C PHE A 49 0.56 -1.83 5.73
N ILE A 50 -0.74 -1.76 5.51
CA ILE A 50 -1.41 -0.65 4.84
C ILE A 50 -2.80 -0.44 5.45
N GLU A 51 -3.12 0.81 5.73
CA GLU A 51 -4.31 1.21 6.46
C GLU A 51 -5.00 2.38 5.76
N LEU A 52 -6.31 2.30 5.61
CA LEU A 52 -7.14 3.39 5.13
C LEU A 52 -7.84 4.05 6.32
N ASP A 53 -7.31 5.19 6.75
CA ASP A 53 -7.92 6.02 7.78
C ASP A 53 -9.16 6.71 7.21
N LEU A 54 -10.32 6.14 7.53
CA LEU A 54 -11.64 6.66 7.17
C LEU A 54 -12.18 7.64 8.21
N GLU A 55 -11.64 7.65 9.43
CA GLU A 55 -12.10 8.49 10.53
C GLU A 55 -11.59 9.93 10.36
N ASN A 56 -10.33 10.08 9.93
CA ASN A 56 -9.72 11.38 9.60
C ASN A 56 -9.86 11.73 8.12
N SER A 57 -10.99 11.39 7.50
CA SER A 57 -11.24 11.71 6.10
C SER A 57 -11.45 13.21 5.87
N GLU A 58 -10.73 13.81 4.93
CA GLU A 58 -10.97 15.18 4.49
C GLU A 58 -12.15 15.23 3.51
N LYS A 59 -13.06 16.19 3.68
CA LYS A 59 -14.11 16.46 2.70
C LYS A 59 -13.52 17.26 1.53
N LEU A 60 -13.44 16.63 0.36
CA LEU A 60 -13.06 17.31 -0.88
C LEU A 60 -14.20 18.13 -1.49
N ASN A 61 -15.45 17.67 -1.29
CA ASN A 61 -16.68 18.37 -1.68
C ASN A 61 -17.87 17.79 -0.89
N ASP A 62 -19.08 18.30 -1.15
CA ASP A 62 -20.31 17.92 -0.42
C ASP A 62 -20.66 16.41 -0.50
N THR A 63 -20.07 15.68 -1.46
CA THR A 63 -20.37 14.25 -1.72
C THR A 63 -19.16 13.33 -1.59
N THR A 64 -17.94 13.87 -1.51
CA THR A 64 -16.69 13.09 -1.61
C THR A 64 -15.82 13.30 -0.38
N LYS A 65 -15.59 12.20 0.36
CA LYS A 65 -14.61 12.11 1.45
C LYS A 65 -13.37 11.38 0.97
N GLN A 66 -12.19 11.92 1.27
CA GLN A 66 -10.91 11.29 1.00
C GLN A 66 -10.28 10.83 2.32
N GLY A 67 -10.28 9.52 2.57
CA GLY A 67 -9.49 8.92 3.66
C GLY A 67 -7.98 8.99 3.38
N ASN A 68 -7.19 9.07 4.45
CA ASN A 68 -5.73 9.06 4.42
C ASN A 68 -5.23 7.62 4.34
N LEU A 69 -4.13 7.42 3.59
CA LEU A 69 -3.50 6.12 3.43
C LEU A 69 -2.23 6.09 4.26
N ASN A 70 -2.17 5.20 5.26
CA ASN A 70 -0.97 4.93 6.04
C ASN A 70 -0.39 3.59 5.60
N TYR A 71 0.92 3.45 5.56
CA TYR A 71 1.57 2.18 5.22
C TYR A 71 3.01 2.14 5.74
N GLY A 72 3.57 0.94 5.81
CA GLY A 72 4.96 0.75 6.20
C GLY A 72 5.37 -0.70 6.26
N VAL A 73 6.57 -0.93 6.78
CA VAL A 73 7.15 -2.26 6.92
C VAL A 73 7.64 -2.46 8.35
N ILE A 74 7.18 -3.53 8.99
CA ILE A 74 7.63 -4.00 10.30
C ILE A 74 8.67 -5.08 10.07
N ARG A 75 9.74 -5.06 10.86
CA ARG A 75 10.84 -6.03 10.79
C ARG A 75 11.35 -6.38 12.17
N GLN A 76 12.01 -7.53 12.29
CA GLN A 76 12.70 -7.89 13.52
C GLN A 76 13.89 -6.94 13.77
N LYS A 77 14.26 -6.76 15.04
CA LYS A 77 15.35 -5.84 15.41
C LYS A 77 16.70 -6.44 15.02
N GLY A 78 17.43 -5.78 14.12
CA GLY A 78 18.78 -6.20 13.70
C GLY A 78 18.81 -7.07 12.45
N GLU A 79 17.65 -7.42 11.87
CA GLU A 79 17.54 -8.20 10.63
C GLU A 79 16.58 -7.53 9.66
N GLY A 80 16.76 -7.73 8.36
CA GLY A 80 15.80 -7.29 7.34
C GLY A 80 15.75 -5.78 7.08
N ASP A 81 16.72 -4.99 7.54
CA ASP A 81 16.78 -3.54 7.24
C ASP A 81 16.82 -3.24 5.74
N LEU A 82 17.64 -3.98 4.98
CA LEU A 82 17.74 -3.83 3.54
C LEU A 82 16.46 -4.28 2.85
N PHE A 83 15.92 -5.43 3.28
CA PHE A 83 14.72 -5.98 2.67
C PHE A 83 13.47 -5.14 2.97
N ALA A 84 13.35 -4.59 4.19
CA ALA A 84 12.27 -3.67 4.55
C ALA A 84 12.30 -2.40 3.68
N LYS A 85 13.49 -1.85 3.43
CA LYS A 85 13.65 -0.72 2.48
C LYS A 85 13.26 -1.12 1.06
N GLU A 86 13.65 -2.31 0.62
CA GLU A 86 13.31 -2.82 -0.71
C GLU A 86 11.80 -3.00 -0.89
N VAL A 87 11.10 -3.56 0.09
CA VAL A 87 9.64 -3.71 0.08
C VAL A 87 8.96 -2.34 0.02
N LEU A 88 9.42 -1.38 0.84
CA LEU A 88 8.86 -0.03 0.86
C LEU A 88 9.11 0.71 -0.47
N GLU A 89 10.31 0.58 -1.03
CA GLU A 89 10.64 1.16 -2.33
C GLU A 89 9.83 0.53 -3.46
N ALA A 90 9.64 -0.79 -3.44
CA ALA A 90 8.80 -1.48 -4.41
C ALA A 90 7.35 -0.97 -4.35
N PHE A 91 6.80 -0.77 -3.14
CA PHE A 91 5.48 -0.18 -2.97
C PHE A 91 5.42 1.26 -3.49
N HIS A 92 6.42 2.09 -3.23
CA HIS A 92 6.48 3.46 -3.78
C HIS A 92 6.54 3.47 -5.31
N GLN A 93 7.30 2.57 -5.92
CA GLN A 93 7.38 2.44 -7.37
C GLN A 93 6.06 1.96 -7.96
N TYR A 94 5.43 0.96 -7.35
CA TYR A 94 4.07 0.52 -7.69
C TYR A 94 3.11 1.71 -7.63
N TRP A 95 3.08 2.41 -6.49
CA TRP A 95 2.19 3.53 -6.26
C TRP A 95 2.41 4.66 -7.27
N ALA A 96 3.65 5.02 -7.57
CA ALA A 96 3.97 6.04 -8.57
C ALA A 96 3.47 5.67 -9.98
N LYS A 97 3.66 4.42 -10.41
CA LYS A 97 3.19 3.91 -11.72
C LYS A 97 1.67 3.95 -11.85
N HIS A 98 0.96 3.63 -10.77
CA HIS A 98 -0.51 3.47 -10.79
C HIS A 98 -1.27 4.72 -10.32
N SER A 99 -0.66 5.61 -9.54
CA SER A 99 -1.24 6.91 -9.13
C SER A 99 -1.27 7.93 -10.27
N LEU A 100 -0.29 7.92 -11.18
CA LEU A 100 -0.25 8.77 -12.38
C LEU A 100 -1.43 8.54 -13.35
N LYS A 101 -2.23 7.48 -13.16
CA LYS A 101 -3.46 7.23 -13.94
C LYS A 101 -4.70 7.96 -13.39
N GLN A 102 -4.62 8.60 -12.22
CA GLN A 102 -5.65 9.56 -11.82
C GLN A 102 -5.42 10.87 -12.58
N LYS A 103 -6.15 11.04 -13.69
CA LYS A 103 -6.13 12.24 -14.53
C LYS A 103 -6.17 13.50 -13.66
N ASN A 104 -5.08 14.27 -13.65
CA ASN A 104 -5.09 15.65 -13.19
C ASN A 104 -6.03 16.45 -14.10
N PHE A 105 -7.26 16.66 -13.66
CA PHE A 105 -8.15 17.61 -14.32
C PHE A 105 -7.73 19.02 -13.89
N ILE A 106 -6.96 19.70 -14.73
CA ILE A 106 -6.76 21.14 -14.60
C ILE A 106 -8.06 21.81 -15.04
N ILE A 107 -8.88 22.26 -14.09
CA ILE A 107 -10.06 23.07 -14.37
C ILE A 107 -9.60 24.52 -14.52
N TYR A 108 -9.59 25.03 -15.75
CA TYR A 108 -9.46 26.46 -15.99
C TYR A 108 -10.76 27.16 -15.61
N LYS A 109 -10.69 28.11 -14.68
CA LYS A 109 -11.81 29.00 -14.34
C LYS A 109 -11.95 30.05 -15.45
N ARG A 110 -13.15 30.20 -16.01
CA ARG A 110 -13.52 31.39 -16.80
C ARG A 110 -13.91 32.52 -15.85
#